data_AF-A0A2V8G131-F1
#
_entry.id   AF-A0A2V8G131-F1
#
_cell.length_a   1.000
_cell.length_b   1.000
_cell.length_c   1.000
_cell.angle_alpha   90.00
_cell.angle_beta   90.00
_cell.angle_gamma   90.00
#
_symmetry.space_group_name_H-M   'P 1'
#
loop_
_entity.id
_entity.type
_entity.pdbx_description
1 polymer ?
#
loop_
_entity_poly.entity_id
_entity_poly.type
_entity_poly.pdbx_seq_one_letter_code
_entity_poly.pdbx_strand_id
1 'polypeptide(L)'
;MSQMKIALWSLIGLLLVGGATDTLAASVTLAWDAEAGLRYVVFYGTEPGKYTRSVDAKDQHSIVINGLADRQVYYFAIRSYDERGQMSDFSPEVSKLAVESPAPDQKAPSVDAGAAVAARAGGAPKTARGAAPGADAASAPAGYLIGPNDVLSVTFWRDKEMNADAVVVRPDGNITLPLLNDIQAAGLTPAQLRDRILTEAQRYLEDPSPTVAVKEIRSRNVFITGQVDKPGPYPLAGPMTVLQLIAMAGGLKEFADGKNIVVMRSENGRQVAYQVDYKELLKRKNLRQNIDLKPGDTVIVP
;
A
#
# COMPACT_ATOMS: atom_id res chain seq x y z
N MET A 1 24.03 2.89 19.33
CA MET A 1 23.71 3.81 18.23
C MET A 1 22.53 3.20 17.49
N SER A 2 21.32 3.72 17.75
CA SER A 2 20.10 3.31 17.07
C SER A 2 20.16 3.79 15.62
N GLN A 3 19.96 2.89 14.65
CA GLN A 3 19.97 3.23 13.23
C GLN A 3 18.61 3.81 12.86
N MET A 4 18.58 5.09 12.49
CA MET A 4 17.37 5.83 12.10
C MET A 4 16.79 5.24 10.80
N LYS A 5 15.50 4.87 10.78
CA LYS A 5 14.84 4.23 9.64
C LYS A 5 13.90 5.23 8.94
N ILE A 6 14.10 5.46 7.64
CA ILE A 6 13.17 6.26 6.81
C ILE A 6 12.12 5.33 6.20
N ALA A 7 10.86 5.78 6.16
CA ALA A 7 9.76 5.11 5.48
C ALA A 7 9.02 6.06 4.53
N LEU A 8 9.06 5.83 3.21
CA LEU A 8 8.32 6.66 2.26
C LEU A 8 6.83 6.31 2.21
N TRP A 9 6.00 7.34 2.28
CA TRP A 9 4.56 7.25 2.07
C TRP A 9 4.15 8.10 0.87
N SER A 10 3.53 7.53 -0.15
CA SER A 10 2.86 8.34 -1.19
C SER A 10 1.48 8.76 -0.65
N LEU A 11 1.28 10.06 -0.40
CA LEU A 11 -0.02 10.63 -0.04
C LEU A 11 -0.36 11.74 -1.05
N ILE A 12 -1.45 11.58 -1.79
CA ILE A 12 -2.04 12.66 -2.60
C ILE A 12 -2.76 13.60 -1.63
N GLY A 13 -2.21 14.80 -1.43
CA GLY A 13 -2.75 15.81 -0.53
C GLY A 13 -3.40 16.96 -1.31
N LEU A 14 -4.68 17.21 -1.02
CA LEU A 14 -5.41 18.38 -1.47
C LEU A 14 -4.94 19.62 -0.69
N LEU A 15 -4.33 20.59 -1.38
CA LEU A 15 -3.92 21.88 -0.80
C LEU A 15 -4.85 22.97 -1.34
N LEU A 16 -5.57 23.66 -0.45
CA LEU A 16 -6.22 24.94 -0.75
C LEU A 16 -5.21 26.05 -0.49
N VAL A 17 -4.48 26.48 -1.53
CA VAL A 17 -3.78 27.78 -1.53
C VAL A 17 -4.42 28.66 -2.58
N GLY A 18 -4.93 29.79 -2.14
CA GLY A 18 -5.34 30.86 -3.03
C GLY A 18 -4.13 31.47 -3.73
N GLY A 19 -4.19 31.50 -5.06
CA GLY A 19 -3.45 32.41 -5.93
C GLY A 19 -1.96 32.15 -6.06
N ALA A 20 -1.57 31.49 -7.16
CA ALA A 20 -0.57 31.95 -8.13
C ALA A 20 -0.20 30.79 -9.06
N THR A 21 -0.32 31.03 -10.37
CA THR A 21 0.26 30.25 -11.50
C THR A 21 0.83 28.88 -11.16
N ASP A 22 0.00 27.84 -11.25
CA ASP A 22 0.44 26.45 -11.09
C ASP A 22 1.37 26.06 -12.24
N THR A 23 2.67 26.04 -11.95
CA THR A 23 3.61 25.19 -12.68
C THR A 23 3.43 23.81 -12.10
N LEU A 24 2.85 22.89 -12.87
CA LEU A 24 2.62 21.52 -12.45
C LEU A 24 3.97 20.88 -12.12
N ALA A 25 4.23 20.67 -10.84
CA ALA A 25 5.44 20.04 -10.36
C ALA A 25 5.08 18.83 -9.51
N ALA A 26 5.81 17.72 -9.72
CA ALA A 26 5.60 16.51 -8.95
C ALA A 26 5.94 16.74 -7.47
N SER A 27 5.28 15.98 -6.60
CA SER A 27 5.54 16.02 -5.16
C SER A 27 5.78 14.62 -4.61
N VAL A 28 6.61 14.54 -3.57
CA VAL A 28 6.88 13.29 -2.85
C VAL A 28 6.74 13.56 -1.37
N THR A 29 5.93 12.75 -0.70
CA THR A 29 5.78 12.78 0.76
C THR A 29 6.74 11.76 1.39
N LEU A 30 7.46 12.21 2.42
CA LEU A 30 8.41 11.41 3.21
C LEU A 30 7.91 11.36 4.65
N ALA A 31 8.04 10.21 5.30
CA ALA A 31 7.90 10.10 6.75
C ALA A 31 9.03 9.24 7.34
N TRP A 32 9.26 9.34 8.64
CA TRP A 32 10.32 8.55 9.29
C TRP A 32 9.99 8.28 10.74
N ASP A 33 10.68 7.28 11.30
CA ASP A 33 10.62 7.00 12.73
C ASP A 33 11.46 8.04 13.46
N ALA A 34 10.80 8.81 14.34
CA ALA A 34 11.38 9.98 14.97
C ALA A 34 11.59 9.73 16.46
N GLU A 35 12.80 9.98 16.93
CA GLU A 35 13.14 9.99 18.34
C GLU A 35 12.71 11.32 18.98
N ALA A 36 12.17 11.25 20.20
CA ALA A 36 11.69 12.41 20.93
C ALA A 36 12.84 13.37 21.29
N GLY A 37 12.62 14.67 21.05
CA GLY A 37 13.59 15.72 21.38
C GLY A 37 14.64 16.01 20.30
N LEU A 38 14.51 15.40 19.11
CA LEU A 38 15.37 15.68 17.95
C LEU A 38 14.59 16.39 16.84
N ARG A 39 15.30 17.19 16.06
CA ARG A 39 14.80 17.84 14.84
C ARG A 39 15.40 17.21 13.60
N TYR A 40 14.80 17.38 12.44
CA TYR A 40 15.19 16.63 11.24
C TYR A 40 15.37 17.52 10.01
N VAL A 41 16.39 17.21 9.21
CA VAL A 41 16.60 17.79 7.88
C VAL A 41 16.58 16.66 6.86
N VAL A 42 15.77 16.83 5.83
CA VAL A 42 15.67 15.91 4.71
C VAL A 42 16.58 16.40 3.59
N PHE A 43 17.43 15.51 3.08
CA PHE A 43 18.35 15.73 1.98
C PHE A 43 17.91 14.91 0.78
N TYR A 44 17.97 15.49 -0.42
CA TYR A 44 17.56 14.79 -1.63
C TYR A 44 18.33 15.21 -2.89
N GLY A 45 18.36 14.30 -3.86
CA GLY A 45 19.06 14.49 -5.14
C GLY A 45 18.64 13.46 -6.18
N THR A 46 19.18 13.57 -7.39
CA THR A 46 18.88 12.66 -8.52
C THR A 46 19.91 11.53 -8.67
N GLU A 47 20.99 11.56 -7.87
CA GLU A 47 22.03 10.53 -7.84
C GLU A 47 22.13 9.91 -6.43
N PRO A 48 22.33 8.58 -6.33
CA PRO A 48 22.57 7.93 -5.05
C PRO A 48 23.76 8.56 -4.31
N GLY A 49 23.60 8.87 -3.03
CA GLY A 49 24.63 9.43 -2.15
C GLY A 49 25.01 10.89 -2.46
N LYS A 50 24.35 11.56 -3.41
CA LYS A 50 24.59 12.98 -3.72
C LYS A 50 23.32 13.80 -3.56
N TYR A 51 23.20 14.45 -2.41
CA TYR A 51 22.08 15.32 -2.09
C TYR A 51 22.44 16.78 -2.36
N THR A 52 21.87 17.35 -3.42
CA THR A 52 22.11 18.75 -3.82
C THR A 52 21.07 19.71 -3.25
N ARG A 53 20.01 19.18 -2.64
CA ARG A 53 18.92 19.95 -2.04
C ARG A 53 18.59 19.43 -0.65
N SER A 54 18.06 20.30 0.20
CA SER A 54 17.61 19.94 1.55
C SER A 54 16.39 20.75 1.98
N VAL A 55 15.53 20.16 2.81
CA VAL A 55 14.39 20.83 3.45
C VAL A 55 14.41 20.51 4.94
N ASP A 56 14.32 21.55 5.77
CA ASP A 56 14.24 21.41 7.22
C ASP A 56 12.82 21.03 7.63
N ALA A 57 12.67 19.84 8.19
CA ALA A 57 11.41 19.33 8.71
C ALA A 57 11.19 19.70 10.18
N LYS A 58 12.20 20.25 10.87
CA LYS A 58 12.14 20.63 12.29
C LYS A 58 11.62 19.45 13.12
N ASP A 59 10.54 19.66 13.87
CA ASP A 59 9.92 18.68 14.76
C ASP A 59 8.87 17.81 14.02
N GLN A 60 8.72 17.97 12.70
CA GLN A 60 7.79 17.18 11.91
C GLN A 60 8.39 15.80 11.61
N HIS A 61 7.56 14.77 11.61
CA HIS A 61 7.96 13.39 11.28
C HIS A 61 7.52 12.99 9.86
N SER A 62 6.97 13.95 9.13
CA SER A 62 6.64 13.83 7.72
C SER A 62 6.73 15.18 7.01
N ILE A 63 7.09 15.17 5.73
CA ILE A 63 7.17 16.38 4.90
C ILE A 63 6.81 16.07 3.44
N VAL A 64 6.15 17.02 2.78
CA VAL A 64 5.90 16.98 1.33
C VAL A 64 6.96 17.81 0.62
N ILE A 65 7.74 17.17 -0.25
CA ILE A 65 8.70 17.86 -1.12
C ILE A 65 8.02 18.15 -2.45
N ASN A 66 7.74 19.43 -2.69
CA ASN A 66 7.16 19.94 -3.94
C ASN A 66 8.26 20.40 -4.90
N GLY A 67 7.91 20.63 -6.17
CA GLY A 67 8.87 21.16 -7.14
C GLY A 67 9.81 20.11 -7.73
N LEU A 68 9.43 18.82 -7.70
CA LEU A 68 10.20 17.73 -8.28
C LEU A 68 9.87 17.58 -9.76
N ALA A 69 10.87 17.17 -10.54
CA ALA A 69 10.65 16.83 -11.96
C ALA A 69 9.79 15.57 -12.08
N ASP A 70 8.74 15.61 -12.91
CA ASP A 70 7.86 14.46 -13.15
C ASP A 70 8.64 13.28 -13.76
N ARG A 71 8.26 12.06 -13.35
CA ARG A 71 8.86 10.79 -13.76
C ARG A 71 10.38 10.70 -13.55
N GLN A 72 10.95 11.50 -12.66
CA GLN A 72 12.35 11.42 -12.26
C GLN A 72 12.48 10.69 -10.92
N VAL A 73 13.46 9.77 -10.83
CA VAL A 73 13.81 9.14 -9.56
C VAL A 73 14.67 10.09 -8.74
N TYR A 74 14.26 10.30 -7.49
CA TYR A 74 15.00 11.04 -6.48
C TYR A 74 15.40 10.09 -5.35
N TYR A 75 16.57 10.35 -4.78
CA TYR A 75 17.14 9.67 -3.63
C TYR A 75 17.05 10.61 -2.43
N PHE A 76 16.63 10.08 -1.29
CA PHE A 76 16.38 10.83 -0.07
C PHE A 76 17.14 10.21 1.10
N ALA A 77 17.69 11.05 1.95
CA ALA A 77 18.26 10.68 3.25
C ALA A 77 17.94 11.76 4.28
N ILE A 78 17.94 11.40 5.56
CA ILE A 78 17.54 12.28 6.65
C ILE A 78 18.66 12.28 7.68
N ARG A 79 18.87 13.44 8.28
CA ARG A 79 19.72 13.61 9.44
C ARG A 79 18.90 14.23 10.55
N SER A 80 19.12 13.78 11.77
CA SER A 80 18.61 14.46 12.95
C SER A 80 19.62 15.49 13.45
N TYR A 81 19.16 16.51 14.16
CA TYR A 81 19.98 17.47 14.87
C TYR A 81 19.41 17.75 16.26
N ASP A 82 20.30 17.90 17.24
CA ASP A 82 19.94 18.23 18.62
C ASP A 82 19.78 19.75 18.84
N GLU A 83 19.45 20.16 20.07
CA GLU A 83 19.32 21.58 20.43
C GLU A 83 20.62 22.39 20.27
N ARG A 84 21.78 21.73 20.15
CA ARG A 84 23.10 22.33 19.93
C ARG A 84 23.46 22.39 18.43
N GLY A 85 22.59 21.92 17.55
CA GLY A 85 22.80 21.86 16.11
C GLY A 85 23.77 20.75 15.67
N GLN A 86 24.10 19.80 16.56
CA GLN A 86 24.94 18.66 16.20
C GLN A 86 24.13 17.67 15.37
N MET A 87 24.58 17.43 14.13
CA MET A 87 23.88 16.56 13.19
C MET A 87 24.34 15.09 13.33
N SER A 88 23.38 14.16 13.24
CA SER A 88 23.64 12.72 13.15
C SER A 88 24.32 12.33 11.83
N ASP A 89 24.69 11.06 11.70
CA ASP A 89 24.96 10.45 10.40
C ASP A 89 23.69 10.42 9.53
N PHE A 90 23.87 10.22 8.22
CA PHE A 90 22.75 9.97 7.32
C PHE A 90 22.08 8.64 7.66
N SER A 91 20.75 8.64 7.67
CA SER A 91 19.95 7.43 7.59
C SER A 91 20.24 6.60 6.33
N PRO A 92 19.79 5.34 6.26
CA PRO A 92 19.73 4.59 5.01
C PRO A 92 19.00 5.36 3.92
N GLU A 93 19.58 5.40 2.73
CA GLU A 93 19.01 6.07 1.57
C GLU A 93 17.79 5.32 1.03
N VAL A 94 16.82 6.09 0.56
CA VAL A 94 15.58 5.59 -0.04
C VAL A 94 15.32 6.33 -1.35
N SER A 95 14.82 5.62 -2.37
CA SER A 95 14.57 6.18 -3.70
C SER A 95 13.09 6.20 -4.06
N LYS A 96 12.62 7.23 -4.77
CA LYS A 96 11.24 7.35 -5.24
C LYS A 96 11.15 8.01 -6.60
N LEU A 97 10.24 7.49 -7.44
CA LEU A 97 9.80 8.16 -8.64
C LEU A 97 8.83 9.29 -8.25
N ALA A 98 9.18 10.54 -8.56
CA ALA A 98 8.26 11.65 -8.43
C ALA A 98 7.22 11.55 -9.56
N VAL A 99 5.93 11.61 -9.21
CA VAL A 99 4.82 11.58 -10.17
C VAL A 99 3.94 12.79 -9.93
N GLU A 100 3.54 13.45 -11.00
CA GLU A 100 2.62 14.59 -10.98
C GLU A 100 1.28 14.19 -10.36
N SER A 101 0.81 14.99 -9.39
CA SER A 101 -0.50 14.77 -8.76
C SER A 101 -1.58 15.47 -9.62
N PRO A 102 -2.66 14.79 -10.04
CA PRO A 102 -3.68 15.41 -10.87
C PRO A 102 -4.40 16.53 -10.10
N ALA A 103 -4.52 17.71 -10.71
CA ALA A 103 -5.34 18.81 -10.20
C ALA A 103 -6.83 18.40 -10.16
N PRO A 104 -7.63 18.89 -9.19
CA PRO A 104 -9.05 18.59 -9.15
C PRO A 104 -9.78 19.31 -10.29
N ASP A 105 -10.25 18.54 -11.28
CA ASP A 105 -11.03 19.04 -12.41
C ASP A 105 -12.37 19.64 -11.94
N GLN A 106 -12.60 20.87 -12.37
CA GLN A 106 -13.86 21.59 -12.21
C GLN A 106 -14.92 21.04 -13.17
N LYS A 107 -16.16 21.00 -12.66
CA LYS A 107 -17.44 21.10 -13.39
C LYS A 107 -18.07 19.78 -13.88
N ALA A 108 -19.03 19.28 -13.10
CA ALA A 108 -20.07 18.37 -13.60
C ALA A 108 -21.16 19.16 -14.38
N PRO A 109 -21.65 18.66 -15.53
CA PRO A 109 -22.70 19.30 -16.31
C PRO A 109 -24.09 19.01 -15.75
N SER A 110 -24.95 20.02 -15.72
CA SER A 110 -26.39 19.92 -15.40
C SER A 110 -27.14 19.29 -16.58
N VAL A 111 -27.84 18.17 -16.34
CA VAL A 111 -28.81 17.60 -17.29
C VAL A 111 -30.18 18.23 -17.07
N ASP A 112 -30.67 18.86 -18.13
CA ASP A 112 -32.00 19.42 -18.29
C ASP A 112 -33.03 18.29 -18.42
N ALA A 113 -34.15 18.39 -17.71
CA ALA A 113 -35.33 17.56 -17.97
C ALA A 113 -36.60 18.42 -17.86
N GLY A 114 -37.25 18.62 -19.00
CA GLY A 114 -38.70 18.59 -19.14
C GLY A 114 -39.48 19.84 -18.72
N ALA A 115 -39.91 20.61 -19.72
CA ALA A 115 -40.97 21.59 -19.60
C ALA A 115 -42.30 20.97 -19.14
N ALA A 116 -43.03 21.63 -18.22
CA ALA A 116 -44.30 22.33 -18.52
C ALA A 116 -45.07 22.81 -17.26
N VAL A 117 -45.16 24.15 -17.15
CA VAL A 117 -46.23 25.04 -16.63
C VAL A 117 -46.90 24.84 -15.25
N ALA A 118 -46.66 25.81 -14.35
CA ALA A 118 -47.61 26.84 -13.88
C ALA A 118 -47.67 27.07 -12.34
N ALA A 119 -47.40 28.34 -11.99
CA ALA A 119 -48.00 29.15 -10.91
C ALA A 119 -47.50 29.05 -9.44
N ARG A 120 -46.78 30.14 -9.08
CA ARG A 120 -46.86 30.97 -7.86
C ARG A 120 -46.47 30.41 -6.47
N ALA A 121 -45.46 31.10 -5.93
CA ALA A 121 -45.35 31.68 -4.59
C ALA A 121 -45.00 30.77 -3.39
N GLY A 122 -43.79 31.00 -2.86
CA GLY A 122 -43.55 31.20 -1.43
C GLY A 122 -43.32 29.96 -0.56
N GLY A 123 -42.15 29.91 0.08
CA GLY A 123 -41.92 29.13 1.30
C GLY A 123 -40.84 28.06 1.18
N ALA A 124 -39.69 28.31 1.82
CA ALA A 124 -38.70 27.28 2.14
C ALA A 124 -39.34 26.16 3.00
N PRO A 125 -38.83 24.91 2.92
CA PRO A 125 -38.12 24.42 4.11
C PRO A 125 -36.98 23.40 3.87
N LYS A 126 -35.98 23.51 4.75
CA LYS A 126 -35.27 22.46 5.50
C LYS A 126 -34.67 21.25 4.75
N THR A 127 -33.36 21.39 4.50
CA THR A 127 -32.26 20.48 4.91
C THR A 127 -32.64 19.06 5.36
N ALA A 128 -32.36 18.08 4.50
CA ALA A 128 -32.06 16.71 4.91
C ALA A 128 -30.54 16.57 5.11
N ARG A 129 -30.19 15.92 6.21
CA ARG A 129 -28.87 15.82 6.84
C ARG A 129 -27.91 14.98 5.98
N GLY A 130 -26.77 15.57 5.60
CA GLY A 130 -25.70 14.88 4.88
C GLY A 130 -24.93 13.93 5.80
N ALA A 131 -24.77 12.69 5.35
CA ALA A 131 -23.74 11.78 5.84
C ALA A 131 -22.42 12.12 5.13
N ALA A 132 -21.38 12.41 5.91
CA ALA A 132 -20.04 12.70 5.40
C ALA A 132 -19.33 11.39 4.97
N PRO A 133 -18.59 11.36 3.85
CA PRO A 133 -17.70 10.25 3.52
C PRO A 133 -16.37 10.42 4.28
N GLY A 134 -16.01 9.42 5.08
CA GLY A 134 -14.79 9.34 5.86
C GLY A 134 -13.54 9.04 5.02
N ALA A 135 -12.43 9.63 5.46
CA ALA A 135 -11.11 9.58 4.87
C ALA A 135 -10.54 8.16 4.69
N ASP A 136 -9.93 7.93 3.53
CA ASP A 136 -9.18 6.73 3.18
C ASP A 136 -7.89 6.66 4.00
N ALA A 137 -7.89 5.77 5.00
CA ALA A 137 -6.72 5.36 5.76
C ALA A 137 -5.78 4.51 4.90
N ALA A 138 -4.48 4.77 5.01
CA ALA A 138 -3.33 3.97 4.54
C ALA A 138 -3.71 2.69 3.78
N SER A 139 -4.00 2.86 2.50
CA SER A 139 -4.61 1.84 1.64
C SER A 139 -3.58 0.76 1.30
N ALA A 140 -3.90 -0.49 1.63
CA ALA A 140 -3.24 -1.64 1.03
C ALA A 140 -3.27 -1.50 -0.52
N PRO A 141 -2.31 -2.09 -1.26
CA PRO A 141 -2.23 -1.89 -2.71
C PRO A 141 -3.59 -2.13 -3.38
N ALA A 142 -3.93 -1.32 -4.38
CA ALA A 142 -5.24 -1.37 -5.04
C ALA A 142 -5.59 -2.82 -5.44
N GLY A 143 -6.71 -3.33 -4.92
CA GLY A 143 -7.15 -4.72 -5.14
C GLY A 143 -6.58 -5.75 -4.15
N TYR A 144 -5.91 -5.33 -3.07
CA TYR A 144 -5.52 -6.22 -1.98
C TYR A 144 -6.75 -6.74 -1.23
N LEU A 145 -6.82 -8.06 -1.12
CA LEU A 145 -7.77 -8.76 -0.27
C LEU A 145 -7.00 -9.32 0.92
N ILE A 146 -7.54 -9.10 2.10
CA ILE A 146 -7.05 -9.69 3.34
C ILE A 146 -7.17 -11.21 3.21
N GLY A 147 -6.12 -11.92 3.60
CA GLY A 147 -6.08 -13.37 3.62
C GLY A 147 -5.64 -13.93 4.97
N PRO A 148 -5.73 -15.26 5.14
CA PRO A 148 -5.28 -15.92 6.35
C PRO A 148 -3.81 -15.63 6.67
N ASN A 149 -3.50 -15.51 7.96
CA ASN A 149 -2.21 -15.16 8.54
C ASN A 149 -1.75 -13.71 8.38
N ASP A 150 -2.50 -12.86 7.67
CA ASP A 150 -2.20 -11.43 7.63
C ASP A 150 -2.28 -10.80 9.01
N VAL A 151 -1.47 -9.76 9.24
CA VAL A 151 -1.45 -9.01 10.49
C VAL A 151 -2.05 -7.64 10.25
N LEU A 152 -3.12 -7.35 10.97
CA LEU A 152 -3.88 -6.11 10.88
C LEU A 152 -3.72 -5.30 12.17
N SER A 153 -3.87 -4.00 12.04
CA SER A 153 -4.04 -3.06 13.14
C SER A 153 -5.42 -2.45 13.06
N VAL A 154 -6.18 -2.57 14.14
CA VAL A 154 -7.50 -1.96 14.30
C VAL A 154 -7.42 -0.95 15.44
N THR A 155 -7.69 0.31 15.15
CA THR A 155 -7.61 1.39 16.15
C THR A 155 -8.90 2.20 16.17
N PHE A 156 -9.42 2.44 17.37
CA PHE A 156 -10.55 3.32 17.66
C PHE A 156 -9.98 4.59 18.30
N TRP A 157 -10.26 5.76 17.70
CA TRP A 157 -9.67 7.02 18.16
C TRP A 157 -10.08 7.38 19.60
N ARG A 158 -11.37 7.21 19.92
CA ARG A 158 -11.94 7.55 21.24
C ARG A 158 -11.78 6.42 22.27
N ASP A 159 -11.76 5.17 21.80
CA ASP A 159 -11.90 4.00 22.66
C ASP A 159 -10.63 3.15 22.63
N LYS A 160 -9.57 3.62 23.29
CA LYS A 160 -8.26 2.97 23.23
C LYS A 160 -8.25 1.53 23.75
N GLU A 161 -9.17 1.19 24.65
CA GLU A 161 -9.32 -0.17 25.20
C GLU A 161 -9.78 -1.19 24.13
N MET A 162 -10.32 -0.69 23.01
CA MET A 162 -10.73 -1.48 21.85
C MET A 162 -9.62 -1.62 20.80
N ASN A 163 -8.49 -0.93 20.98
CA ASN A 163 -7.39 -0.99 20.03
C ASN A 163 -6.76 -2.36 20.03
N ALA A 164 -6.52 -2.88 18.82
CA ALA A 164 -5.89 -4.16 18.61
C ALA A 164 -4.80 -3.98 17.55
N ASP A 165 -3.56 -3.85 18.03
CA ASP A 165 -2.43 -3.38 17.23
C ASP A 165 -1.82 -4.47 16.33
N ALA A 166 -1.96 -5.75 16.68
CA ALA A 166 -1.38 -6.87 15.92
C ALA A 166 -2.35 -8.06 15.85
N VAL A 167 -3.48 -7.85 15.19
CA VAL A 167 -4.53 -8.87 15.03
C VAL A 167 -4.21 -9.78 13.86
N VAL A 168 -4.02 -11.06 14.15
CA VAL A 168 -3.76 -12.07 13.12
C VAL A 168 -5.07 -12.59 12.55
N VAL A 169 -5.17 -12.63 11.23
CA VAL A 169 -6.28 -13.28 10.54
C VAL A 169 -6.13 -14.79 10.68
N ARG A 170 -7.09 -15.42 11.33
CA ARG A 170 -7.10 -16.87 11.58
C ARG A 170 -7.29 -17.68 10.29
N PRO A 171 -7.01 -19.00 10.30
CA PRO A 171 -7.19 -19.87 9.13
C PRO A 171 -8.62 -19.96 8.59
N ASP A 172 -9.63 -19.73 9.45
CA ASP A 172 -11.04 -19.63 9.06
C ASP A 172 -11.40 -18.27 8.43
N GLY A 173 -10.43 -17.34 8.39
CA GLY A 173 -10.59 -16.01 7.81
C GLY A 173 -11.15 -14.96 8.76
N ASN A 174 -11.34 -15.31 10.04
CA ASN A 174 -11.84 -14.39 11.06
C ASN A 174 -10.70 -13.66 11.77
N ILE A 175 -11.02 -12.48 12.28
CA ILE A 175 -10.23 -11.78 13.29
C ILE A 175 -11.03 -11.70 14.58
N THR A 176 -10.34 -11.77 15.72
CA THR A 176 -10.97 -11.59 17.02
C THR A 176 -10.62 -10.22 17.56
N LEU A 177 -11.62 -9.40 17.88
CA LEU A 177 -11.47 -8.08 18.49
C LEU A 177 -12.07 -8.05 19.90
N PRO A 178 -11.52 -7.24 20.82
CA PRO A 178 -12.17 -6.98 22.10
C PRO A 178 -13.62 -6.54 21.89
N LEU A 179 -14.56 -7.08 22.70
CA LEU A 179 -15.99 -6.76 22.71
C LEU A 179 -16.79 -7.14 21.44
N LEU A 180 -16.16 -7.20 20.26
CA LEU A 180 -16.80 -7.54 18.99
C LEU A 180 -16.65 -9.02 18.61
N ASN A 181 -15.86 -9.79 19.38
CA ASN A 181 -15.58 -11.21 19.12
C ASN A 181 -15.06 -11.44 17.70
N ASP A 182 -15.57 -12.45 17.01
CA ASP A 182 -15.09 -12.89 15.70
C ASP A 182 -15.79 -12.11 14.56
N ILE A 183 -14.97 -11.47 13.72
CA ILE A 183 -15.41 -10.75 12.52
C ILE A 183 -14.70 -11.34 11.30
N GLN A 184 -15.47 -11.68 10.26
CA GLN A 184 -14.93 -12.16 8.99
C GLN A 184 -14.13 -11.06 8.28
N ALA A 185 -12.83 -11.29 8.11
CA ALA A 185 -11.87 -10.38 7.49
C ALA A 185 -11.34 -10.89 6.15
N ALA A 186 -11.10 -12.20 6.01
CA ALA A 186 -10.56 -12.74 4.77
C ALA A 186 -11.52 -12.54 3.60
N GLY A 187 -10.96 -12.17 2.45
CA GLY A 187 -11.70 -11.83 1.24
C GLY A 187 -12.21 -10.38 1.20
N LEU A 188 -12.03 -9.59 2.26
CA LEU A 188 -12.38 -8.17 2.29
C LEU A 188 -11.17 -7.29 2.03
N THR A 189 -11.41 -6.08 1.51
CA THR A 189 -10.42 -4.99 1.57
C THR A 189 -10.36 -4.40 2.99
N PRO A 190 -9.29 -3.69 3.36
CA PRO A 190 -9.22 -3.00 4.65
C PRO A 190 -10.37 -2.01 4.86
N ALA A 191 -10.80 -1.32 3.80
CA ALA A 191 -11.96 -0.41 3.85
C ALA A 191 -13.28 -1.16 4.11
N GLN A 192 -13.50 -2.28 3.43
CA GLN A 192 -14.69 -3.12 3.66
C GLN A 192 -14.72 -3.70 5.07
N LEU A 193 -13.56 -4.13 5.59
CA LEU A 193 -13.44 -4.61 6.96
C LEU A 193 -13.69 -3.49 7.97
N ARG A 194 -13.18 -2.27 7.73
CA ARG A 194 -13.47 -1.09 8.55
C ARG A 194 -14.98 -0.84 8.65
N ASP A 195 -15.69 -0.84 7.53
CA ASP A 195 -17.13 -0.57 7.49
C ASP A 195 -17.93 -1.67 8.21
N ARG A 196 -17.47 -2.91 8.13
CA ARG A 196 -18.03 -4.03 8.89
C ARG A 196 -17.80 -3.86 10.39
N ILE A 197 -16.57 -3.55 10.81
CA ILE A 197 -16.24 -3.28 12.22
C ILE A 197 -17.07 -2.12 12.74
N LEU A 198 -17.25 -1.06 11.95
CA LEU A 198 -18.08 0.10 12.31
C LEU A 198 -19.52 -0.34 12.65
N THR A 199 -20.12 -1.18 11.80
CA THR A 199 -21.48 -1.68 11.98
C THR A 199 -21.61 -2.57 13.23
N GLU A 200 -20.64 -3.45 13.47
CA GLU A 200 -20.62 -4.30 14.67
C GLU A 200 -20.38 -3.48 15.95
N ALA A 201 -19.51 -2.48 15.90
CA ALA A 201 -19.15 -1.63 17.02
C ALA A 201 -20.29 -0.75 17.52
N GLN A 202 -21.19 -0.30 16.64
CA GLN A 202 -22.34 0.55 16.99
C GLN A 202 -23.29 -0.06 18.04
N ARG A 203 -23.24 -1.39 18.25
CA ARG A 203 -24.06 -2.05 19.27
C ARG A 203 -23.55 -1.82 20.69
N TYR A 204 -22.29 -1.43 20.82
CA TYR A 204 -21.58 -1.33 22.10
C TYR A 204 -20.99 0.06 22.34
N LEU A 205 -20.80 0.84 21.29
CA LEU A 205 -20.11 2.13 21.30
C LEU A 205 -20.99 3.21 20.67
N GLU A 206 -20.97 4.41 21.25
CA GLU A 206 -21.63 5.58 20.68
C GLU A 206 -20.67 6.29 19.71
N ASP A 207 -21.07 6.43 18.45
CA ASP A 207 -20.27 7.05 17.37
C ASP A 207 -18.84 6.46 17.22
N PRO A 208 -18.70 5.14 17.02
CA PRO A 208 -17.40 4.50 16.87
C PRO A 208 -16.71 4.95 15.57
N SER A 209 -15.40 5.18 15.64
CA SER A 209 -14.58 5.52 14.46
C SER A 209 -13.39 4.57 14.35
N PRO A 210 -13.59 3.37 13.77
CA PRO A 210 -12.51 2.41 13.58
C PRO A 210 -11.64 2.80 12.39
N THR A 211 -10.33 2.56 12.53
CA THR A 211 -9.34 2.59 11.46
C THR A 211 -8.72 1.20 11.35
N VAL A 212 -8.64 0.68 10.13
CA VAL A 212 -8.02 -0.62 9.84
C VAL A 212 -6.81 -0.40 8.94
N ALA A 213 -5.66 -0.89 9.35
CA ALA A 213 -4.42 -0.85 8.58
C ALA A 213 -3.82 -2.25 8.48
N VAL A 214 -3.18 -2.56 7.35
CA VAL A 214 -2.44 -3.82 7.18
C VAL A 214 -1.01 -3.59 7.65
N LYS A 215 -0.59 -4.32 8.68
CA LYS A 215 0.78 -4.26 9.18
C LYS A 215 1.71 -5.18 8.43
N GLU A 216 1.27 -6.43 8.21
CA GLU A 216 2.05 -7.42 7.50
C GLU A 216 1.17 -8.23 6.56
N ILE A 217 1.63 -8.34 5.32
CA ILE A 217 1.01 -9.20 4.30
C ILE A 217 1.74 -10.53 4.32
N ARG A 218 1.14 -11.53 4.97
CA ARG A 218 1.67 -12.90 5.09
C ARG A 218 0.86 -13.92 4.29
N SER A 219 -0.33 -13.56 3.83
CA SER A 219 -1.22 -14.43 3.05
C SER A 219 -0.84 -14.54 1.58
N ARG A 220 -0.07 -13.59 1.05
CA ARG A 220 0.30 -13.50 -0.36
C ARG A 220 1.69 -14.06 -0.61
N ASN A 221 1.82 -15.39 -0.56
CA ASN A 221 3.05 -16.08 -0.92
C ASN A 221 2.86 -16.96 -2.14
N VAL A 222 3.95 -17.17 -2.87
CA VAL A 222 4.10 -18.26 -3.83
C VAL A 222 5.22 -19.17 -3.36
N PHE A 223 5.24 -20.39 -3.84
CA PHE A 223 6.22 -21.39 -3.42
C PHE A 223 7.01 -21.88 -4.63
N ILE A 224 8.29 -22.16 -4.43
CA ILE A 224 9.11 -22.85 -5.42
C ILE A 224 9.88 -23.99 -4.77
N THR A 225 9.94 -25.13 -5.45
CA THR A 225 10.59 -26.35 -4.96
C THR A 225 11.33 -27.08 -6.07
N GLY A 226 12.21 -28.01 -5.66
CA GLY A 226 12.99 -28.86 -6.55
C GLY A 226 14.36 -28.28 -6.92
N GLN A 227 14.77 -28.42 -8.18
CA GLN A 227 16.13 -28.13 -8.66
C GLN A 227 16.39 -26.63 -8.92
N VAL A 228 16.21 -25.82 -7.88
CA VAL A 228 16.58 -24.39 -7.84
C VAL A 228 17.61 -24.13 -6.74
N ASP A 229 18.30 -22.99 -6.81
CA ASP A 229 19.30 -22.61 -5.80
C ASP A 229 18.67 -22.44 -4.41
N LYS A 230 17.57 -21.68 -4.32
CA LYS A 230 16.87 -21.34 -3.07
C LYS A 230 15.38 -21.73 -3.11
N PRO A 231 15.04 -23.00 -2.84
CA PRO A 231 13.65 -23.43 -2.71
C PRO A 231 13.02 -22.83 -1.45
N GLY A 232 11.72 -22.54 -1.49
CA GLY A 232 10.98 -21.99 -0.36
C GLY A 232 9.83 -21.06 -0.73
N PRO A 233 9.22 -20.40 0.28
CA PRO A 233 8.20 -19.38 0.08
C PRO A 233 8.81 -18.05 -0.36
N TYR A 234 8.11 -17.35 -1.26
CA TYR A 234 8.45 -16.00 -1.73
C TYR A 234 7.23 -15.08 -1.63
N PRO A 235 7.39 -13.86 -1.06
CA PRO A 235 6.30 -12.91 -0.94
C PRO A 235 5.88 -12.37 -2.31
N LEU A 236 4.57 -12.34 -2.56
CA LEU A 236 3.96 -11.81 -3.77
C LEU A 236 3.51 -10.36 -3.52
N ALA A 237 4.47 -9.43 -3.53
CA ALA A 237 4.20 -8.01 -3.31
C ALA A 237 3.40 -7.35 -4.46
N GLY A 238 3.42 -7.93 -5.66
CA GLY A 238 2.76 -7.42 -6.86
C GLY A 238 2.63 -8.50 -7.93
N PRO A 239 2.35 -8.14 -9.19
CA PRO A 239 2.41 -9.07 -10.31
C PRO A 239 3.81 -9.71 -10.39
N MET A 240 3.86 -11.04 -10.36
CA MET A 240 5.11 -11.79 -10.47
C MET A 240 4.89 -12.98 -11.41
N THR A 241 5.86 -13.21 -12.28
CA THR A 241 5.82 -14.30 -13.26
C THR A 241 6.68 -15.48 -12.80
N VAL A 242 6.46 -16.66 -13.40
CA VAL A 242 7.29 -17.85 -13.16
C VAL A 242 8.78 -17.56 -13.38
N LEU A 243 9.11 -16.83 -14.44
CA LEU A 243 10.50 -16.46 -14.75
C LEU A 243 11.12 -15.60 -13.64
N GLN A 244 10.36 -14.62 -13.11
CA GLN A 244 10.82 -13.77 -12.02
C GLN A 244 11.02 -14.57 -10.73
N LEU A 245 10.09 -15.49 -10.40
CA LEU A 245 10.24 -16.36 -9.23
C LEU A 245 11.48 -17.24 -9.33
N ILE A 246 11.73 -17.87 -10.49
CA ILE A 246 12.95 -18.68 -10.70
C ILE A 246 14.21 -17.82 -10.56
N ALA A 247 14.20 -16.60 -11.10
CA ALA A 247 15.33 -15.68 -10.96
C ALA A 247 15.58 -15.28 -9.50
N MET A 248 14.53 -14.97 -8.74
CA MET A 248 14.61 -14.68 -7.30
C MET A 248 15.09 -15.89 -6.50
N ALA A 249 14.75 -17.10 -6.94
CA ALA A 249 15.21 -18.35 -6.37
C ALA A 249 16.66 -18.70 -6.75
N GLY A 250 17.40 -17.80 -7.40
CA GLY A 250 18.80 -17.98 -7.79
C GLY A 250 19.00 -18.77 -9.10
N GLY A 251 17.93 -19.00 -9.85
CA GLY A 251 17.96 -19.75 -11.11
C GLY A 251 17.81 -21.25 -10.92
N LEU A 252 17.91 -21.97 -12.04
CA LEU A 252 17.87 -23.43 -12.08
C LEU A 252 19.25 -24.02 -11.76
N LYS A 253 19.27 -25.18 -11.09
CA LYS A 253 20.50 -25.97 -10.90
C LYS A 253 20.91 -26.66 -12.20
N GLU A 254 22.16 -27.11 -12.27
CA GLU A 254 22.76 -27.75 -13.46
C GLU A 254 21.95 -28.96 -13.95
N PHE A 255 21.39 -29.75 -13.03
CA PHE A 255 20.61 -30.95 -13.33
C PHE A 255 19.10 -30.72 -13.43
N ALA A 256 18.64 -29.47 -13.39
CA ALA A 256 17.22 -29.16 -13.46
C ALA A 256 16.63 -29.44 -14.84
N ASP A 257 15.45 -30.07 -14.89
CA ASP A 257 14.71 -30.21 -16.14
C ASP A 257 13.89 -28.95 -16.44
N GLY A 258 14.55 -27.96 -17.00
CA GLY A 258 13.93 -26.68 -17.39
C GLY A 258 12.83 -26.79 -18.45
N LYS A 259 12.59 -27.95 -19.07
CA LYS A 259 11.50 -28.14 -20.04
C LYS A 259 10.19 -28.58 -19.40
N ASN A 260 10.25 -29.22 -18.24
CA ASN A 260 9.12 -29.88 -17.59
C ASN A 260 8.77 -29.20 -16.25
N ILE A 261 8.93 -27.87 -16.17
CA ILE A 261 8.56 -27.12 -14.97
C ILE A 261 7.03 -27.05 -14.89
N VAL A 262 6.48 -27.26 -13.70
CA VAL A 262 5.04 -27.26 -13.47
C VAL A 262 4.66 -26.18 -12.47
N VAL A 263 3.68 -25.36 -12.83
CA VAL A 263 2.98 -24.48 -11.88
C VAL A 263 1.72 -25.18 -11.41
N MET A 264 1.67 -25.52 -10.14
CA MET A 264 0.49 -26.05 -9.46
C MET A 264 -0.31 -24.89 -8.88
N ARG A 265 -1.57 -24.78 -9.30
CA ARG A 265 -2.52 -23.76 -8.82
C ARG A 265 -3.80 -24.40 -8.33
N SER A 266 -4.35 -23.90 -7.24
CA SER A 266 -5.71 -24.25 -6.82
C SER A 266 -6.71 -23.31 -7.49
N GLU A 267 -7.54 -23.82 -8.41
CA GLU A 267 -8.63 -23.09 -9.02
C GLU A 267 -9.95 -23.82 -8.73
N ASN A 268 -10.93 -23.12 -8.15
CA ASN A 268 -12.25 -23.68 -7.81
C ASN A 268 -12.18 -24.98 -6.98
N GLY A 269 -11.22 -25.07 -6.05
CA GLY A 269 -11.02 -26.25 -5.20
C GLY A 269 -10.37 -27.45 -5.91
N ARG A 270 -9.90 -27.29 -7.15
CA ARG A 270 -9.16 -28.32 -7.90
C ARG A 270 -7.74 -27.84 -8.16
N GLN A 271 -6.79 -28.77 -8.10
CA GLN A 271 -5.43 -28.49 -8.57
C GLN A 271 -5.37 -28.53 -10.10
N VAL A 272 -4.88 -27.45 -10.68
CA VAL A 272 -4.58 -27.31 -12.10
C VAL A 272 -3.07 -27.20 -12.25
N ALA A 273 -2.51 -27.93 -13.20
CA ALA A 273 -1.09 -27.95 -13.51
C ALA A 273 -0.85 -27.22 -14.83
N TYR A 274 0.03 -26.22 -14.83
CA TYR A 274 0.47 -25.54 -16.06
C TYR A 274 1.93 -25.88 -16.35
N GLN A 275 2.17 -26.34 -17.58
CA GLN A 275 3.52 -26.67 -18.05
C GLN A 275 4.25 -25.40 -18.50
N VAL A 276 5.52 -25.29 -18.12
CA VAL A 276 6.38 -24.17 -18.45
C VAL A 276 7.72 -24.69 -18.97
N ASP A 277 8.08 -24.28 -20.19
CA ASP A 277 9.41 -24.50 -20.74
C ASP A 277 10.28 -23.25 -20.53
N TYR A 278 11.15 -23.31 -19.52
CA TYR A 278 12.07 -22.24 -19.15
C TYR A 278 13.04 -21.89 -20.30
N LYS A 279 13.46 -22.86 -21.11
CA LYS A 279 14.41 -22.61 -22.21
C LYS A 279 13.75 -21.80 -23.32
N GLU A 280 12.49 -22.03 -23.59
CA GLU A 280 11.71 -21.24 -24.56
C GLU A 280 11.38 -19.84 -24.04
N LEU A 281 11.19 -19.68 -22.72
CA LEU A 281 11.04 -18.37 -22.08
C LEU A 281 12.29 -17.52 -22.21
N LEU A 282 13.47 -18.07 -21.92
CA LEU A 282 14.75 -17.34 -22.04
C LEU A 282 15.03 -16.90 -23.47
N LYS A 283 14.65 -17.72 -24.46
CA LYS A 283 14.81 -17.40 -25.90
C LYS A 283 13.74 -16.44 -26.42
N ARG A 284 12.81 -15.99 -25.58
CA ARG A 284 11.65 -15.13 -25.93
C ARG A 284 10.77 -15.72 -27.04
N LYS A 285 10.79 -17.04 -27.22
CA LYS A 285 10.06 -17.73 -28.30
C LYS A 285 8.61 -17.97 -27.95
N ASN A 286 8.31 -18.23 -26.67
CA ASN A 286 6.95 -18.51 -26.22
C ASN A 286 6.62 -17.79 -24.89
N LEU A 287 6.53 -16.46 -24.94
CA LEU A 287 6.21 -15.65 -23.76
C LEU A 287 4.83 -15.95 -23.15
N ARG A 288 3.93 -16.64 -23.88
CA ARG A 288 2.62 -17.06 -23.35
C ARG A 288 2.74 -18.07 -22.22
N GLN A 289 3.86 -18.79 -22.13
CA GLN A 289 4.14 -19.70 -21.02
C GLN A 289 4.71 -18.98 -19.78
N ASN A 290 4.98 -17.67 -19.86
CA ASN A 290 5.44 -16.90 -18.70
C ASN A 290 4.23 -16.49 -17.85
N ILE A 291 3.68 -17.49 -17.16
CA ILE A 291 2.42 -17.37 -16.42
C ILE A 291 2.59 -16.39 -15.26
N ASP A 292 1.61 -15.49 -15.10
CA ASP A 292 1.47 -14.66 -13.91
C ASP A 292 1.05 -15.54 -12.73
N LEU A 293 1.82 -15.48 -11.66
CA LEU A 293 1.60 -16.22 -10.43
C LEU A 293 0.54 -15.56 -9.56
N LYS A 294 -0.27 -16.40 -8.91
CA LYS A 294 -1.29 -16.02 -7.94
C LYS A 294 -0.87 -16.44 -6.53
N PRO A 295 -1.40 -15.79 -5.47
CA PRO A 295 -1.20 -16.27 -4.11
C PRO A 295 -1.53 -17.76 -3.97
N GLY A 296 -0.64 -18.53 -3.36
CA GLY A 296 -0.77 -19.98 -3.16
C GLY A 296 -0.22 -20.85 -4.30
N ASP A 297 0.19 -20.29 -5.43
CA ASP A 297 0.82 -21.06 -6.51
C ASP A 297 2.12 -21.74 -6.04
N THR A 298 2.36 -22.96 -6.51
CA THR A 298 3.60 -23.70 -6.27
C THR A 298 4.28 -24.04 -7.59
N VAL A 299 5.50 -23.57 -7.79
CA VAL A 299 6.34 -23.88 -8.94
C VAL A 299 7.25 -25.06 -8.59
N ILE A 300 7.14 -26.15 -9.36
CA ILE A 300 7.90 -27.37 -9.19
C ILE A 300 8.90 -27.45 -10.33
N VAL A 301 10.19 -27.49 -9.98
CA VAL A 301 11.30 -27.66 -10.91
C VAL A 301 11.87 -29.07 -10.71
N PRO A 302 11.62 -30.02 -11.64
CA PRO A 302 12.16 -31.37 -11.54
C PRO A 302 13.70 -31.42 -11.58
#